data_AF-A0A832G7J8-F1
#
_entry.id   AF-A0A832G7J8-F1
#
_cell.length_a   1.000
_cell.length_b   1.000
_cell.length_c   1.000
_cell.angle_alpha   90.00
_cell.angle_beta   90.00
_cell.angle_gamma   90.00
#
_symmetry.space_group_name_H-M   'P 1'
#
loop_
_entity.id
_entity.type
_entity.pdbx_description
1 polymer ?
#
loop_
_entity_poly.entity_id
_entity_poly.type
_entity_poly.pdbx_seq_one_letter_code
_entity_poly.pdbx_strand_id
1 'polypeptide(L)'
;MKNFPIILFSIFIIISSSAIAQSKVDSDIEAALINARKGIFWGLMNIPVKKAKIEKSLINDDKLIARVKIAKELNGIKIESTGYNNTNEVTIVLYRSADSLIKDGYIKKGDLETYSEED
;
A
#
# COMPACT_ATOMS: atom_id res chain seq x y z
N MET A 1 18.92 -12.25 -49.99
CA MET A 1 17.92 -11.33 -49.39
C MET A 1 16.57 -11.98 -49.06
N LYS A 2 16.27 -13.22 -49.47
CA LYS A 2 14.97 -13.88 -49.26
C LYS A 2 14.56 -14.07 -47.78
N ASN A 3 15.53 -14.18 -46.87
CA ASN A 3 15.29 -14.38 -45.43
C ASN A 3 15.18 -13.07 -44.64
N PHE A 4 15.48 -11.92 -45.27
CA PHE A 4 15.38 -10.60 -44.64
C PHE A 4 13.99 -10.29 -44.06
N PRO A 5 12.86 -10.52 -44.78
CA PRO A 5 11.53 -10.27 -44.20
C PRO A 5 11.21 -11.19 -43.02
N ILE A 6 11.72 -12.43 -43.02
CA ILE A 6 11.51 -13.40 -41.93
C ILE A 6 12.26 -12.94 -40.68
N ILE A 7 13.49 -12.46 -40.83
CA ILE A 7 14.29 -11.91 -39.74
C ILE A 7 13.62 -10.66 -39.16
N LEU A 8 13.13 -9.75 -40.02
CA LEU A 8 12.43 -8.54 -39.59
C LEU A 8 11.14 -8.85 -38.83
N PHE A 9 10.36 -9.83 -39.30
CA PHE A 9 9.14 -10.29 -38.63
C PHE A 9 9.45 -10.96 -37.28
N SER A 10 10.53 -11.73 -37.20
CA SER A 10 10.96 -12.38 -35.96
C SER A 10 11.40 -11.34 -34.92
N ILE A 11 12.14 -10.31 -35.34
CA ILE A 11 12.53 -9.18 -34.48
C ILE A 11 11.29 -8.43 -33.96
N PHE A 12 10.29 -8.20 -34.82
CA PHE A 12 9.05 -7.55 -34.43
C PHE A 12 8.30 -8.33 -33.33
N ILE A 13 8.17 -9.65 -33.47
CA ILE A 13 7.53 -10.50 -32.45
C ILE A 13 8.26 -10.41 -31.10
N ILE A 14 9.58 -10.46 -31.12
CA ILE A 14 10.40 -10.41 -29.88
C ILE A 14 10.20 -9.07 -29.16
N ILE A 15 10.21 -7.95 -29.90
CA ILE A 15 9.99 -6.62 -29.32
C ILE A 15 8.57 -6.50 -28.73
N SER A 16 7.55 -6.97 -29.45
CA SER A 16 6.17 -6.92 -28.96
C SER A 16 5.95 -7.76 -27.69
N SER A 17 6.52 -8.97 -27.62
CA SER A 17 6.37 -9.83 -26.44
C SER A 17 7.01 -9.25 -25.18
N SER A 18 8.13 -8.54 -25.34
CA SER A 18 8.83 -7.88 -24.23
C SER A 18 8.03 -6.70 -23.67
N ALA A 19 7.38 -5.91 -24.53
CA ALA A 19 6.52 -4.81 -24.12
C ALA A 19 5.29 -5.27 -23.33
N ILE A 20 4.68 -6.41 -23.73
CA ILE A 20 3.52 -6.98 -23.04
C ILE A 20 3.90 -7.46 -21.64
N ALA A 21 5.06 -8.10 -21.48
CA ALA A 21 5.53 -8.56 -20.17
C ALA A 21 5.75 -7.39 -19.20
N GLN A 22 6.38 -6.31 -19.67
CA GLN A 22 6.58 -5.10 -18.88
C GLN A 22 5.25 -4.46 -18.46
N SER A 23 4.30 -4.30 -19.40
CA SER A 23 2.98 -3.75 -19.12
C SER A 23 2.20 -4.57 -18.08
N LYS A 24 2.35 -5.90 -18.07
CA LYS A 24 1.71 -6.76 -17.08
C LYS A 24 2.29 -6.54 -15.67
N VAL A 25 3.62 -6.40 -15.55
CA VAL A 25 4.27 -6.10 -14.27
C VAL A 25 3.79 -4.74 -13.74
N ASP A 26 3.77 -3.71 -14.59
CA ASP A 26 3.32 -2.38 -14.22
C ASP A 26 1.86 -2.40 -13.72
N SER A 27 0.97 -3.09 -14.44
CA SER A 27 -0.43 -3.25 -14.04
C SER A 27 -0.58 -3.98 -12.69
N ASP A 28 0.24 -5.00 -12.45
CA ASP A 28 0.17 -5.73 -11.19
C ASP A 28 0.70 -4.90 -10.00
N ILE A 29 1.71 -4.05 -10.23
CA ILE A 29 2.20 -3.06 -9.25
C ILE A 29 1.13 -2.02 -8.95
N GLU A 30 0.46 -1.49 -9.98
CA GLU A 30 -0.65 -0.52 -9.81
C GLU A 30 -1.80 -1.12 -8.99
N ALA A 31 -2.15 -2.39 -9.22
CA ALA A 31 -3.17 -3.08 -8.44
C ALA A 31 -2.74 -3.25 -6.96
N ALA A 32 -1.48 -3.62 -6.70
CA ALA A 32 -0.94 -3.67 -5.34
C ALA A 32 -0.97 -2.30 -4.66
N LEU A 33 -0.63 -1.22 -5.39
CA LEU A 33 -0.70 0.16 -4.91
C LEU A 33 -2.13 0.57 -4.55
N ILE A 34 -3.13 0.23 -5.38
CA ILE A 34 -4.55 0.48 -5.07
C ILE A 34 -4.94 -0.21 -3.77
N ASN A 35 -4.50 -1.45 -3.57
CA ASN A 35 -4.79 -2.18 -2.33
C ASN A 35 -4.08 -1.57 -1.11
N ALA A 36 -2.82 -1.14 -1.27
CA ALA A 36 -2.09 -0.43 -0.22
C ALA A 36 -2.83 0.86 0.19
N ARG A 37 -3.35 1.63 -0.78
CA ARG A 37 -4.16 2.83 -0.52
C ARG A 37 -5.44 2.51 0.25
N LYS A 38 -6.16 1.43 -0.09
CA LYS A 38 -7.32 0.97 0.69
C LYS A 38 -6.94 0.73 2.15
N GLY A 39 -5.79 0.10 2.39
CA GLY A 39 -5.29 -0.12 3.75
C GLY A 39 -4.92 1.17 4.49
N ILE A 40 -4.38 2.19 3.81
CA ILE A 40 -4.14 3.51 4.39
C ILE A 40 -5.45 4.16 4.84
N PHE A 41 -6.48 4.17 3.99
CA PHE A 41 -7.79 4.73 4.33
C PHE A 41 -8.43 3.98 5.49
N TRP A 42 -8.38 2.64 5.48
CA TRP A 42 -8.84 1.85 6.61
C TRP A 42 -8.07 2.22 7.89
N GLY A 43 -6.75 2.39 7.80
CA GLY A 43 -5.90 2.76 8.94
C GLY A 43 -6.31 4.11 9.54
N LEU A 44 -6.51 5.13 8.71
CA LEU A 44 -6.97 6.44 9.16
C LEU A 44 -8.32 6.40 9.88
N MET A 45 -9.24 5.52 9.46
CA MET A 45 -10.55 5.36 10.08
C MET A 45 -10.53 4.48 11.35
N ASN A 46 -9.42 3.80 11.64
CA ASN A 46 -9.31 2.83 12.74
C ASN A 46 -8.11 3.13 13.65
N ILE A 47 -7.74 4.41 13.78
CA ILE A 47 -6.65 4.84 14.67
C ILE A 47 -6.97 4.39 16.10
N PRO A 48 -6.11 3.57 16.73
CA PRO A 48 -6.40 3.07 18.07
C PRO A 48 -6.27 4.20 19.10
N VAL A 49 -7.31 4.45 19.89
CA VAL A 49 -7.23 5.45 20.99
C VAL A 49 -6.52 4.87 22.22
N LYS A 50 -6.69 3.57 22.51
CA LYS A 50 -6.15 2.95 23.75
C LYS A 50 -4.94 2.05 23.56
N LYS A 51 -4.60 1.69 22.31
CA LYS A 51 -3.51 0.75 22.02
C LYS A 51 -2.35 1.46 21.35
N ALA A 52 -1.13 1.03 21.66
CA ALA A 52 0.09 1.61 21.10
C ALA A 52 0.20 1.24 19.62
N LYS A 53 -0.23 0.02 19.30
CA LYS A 53 -0.15 -0.54 17.96
C LYS A 53 -1.37 -1.40 17.67
N ILE A 54 -1.81 -1.39 16.42
CA ILE A 54 -2.72 -2.40 15.87
C ILE A 54 -2.18 -2.92 14.55
N GLU A 55 -2.47 -4.19 14.26
CA GLU A 55 -2.17 -4.83 12.99
C GLU A 55 -3.40 -5.58 12.50
N LYS A 56 -3.71 -5.42 11.21
CA LYS A 56 -4.87 -6.06 10.59
C LYS A 56 -4.57 -6.49 9.17
N SER A 57 -5.09 -7.65 8.80
CA SER A 57 -5.13 -8.12 7.42
C SER A 57 -6.49 -7.80 6.81
N LEU A 58 -6.49 -7.20 5.63
CA LEU A 58 -7.67 -6.97 4.80
C LEU A 58 -7.73 -8.09 3.77
N ILE A 59 -8.80 -8.89 3.82
CA ILE A 59 -9.05 -10.01 2.93
C ILE A 59 -10.27 -9.66 2.07
N ASN A 60 -10.18 -9.88 0.76
CA ASN A 60 -11.29 -9.76 -0.16
C ASN A 60 -11.20 -10.86 -1.22
N ASP A 61 -12.33 -11.47 -1.58
CA ASP A 61 -12.41 -12.57 -2.55
C ASP A 61 -11.38 -13.69 -2.27
N ASP A 62 -11.34 -14.14 -1.01
CA ASP A 62 -10.42 -15.16 -0.49
C ASP A 62 -8.92 -14.85 -0.68
N LYS A 63 -8.58 -13.57 -0.89
CA LYS A 63 -7.20 -13.09 -1.08
C LYS A 63 -6.82 -12.05 -0.05
N LEU A 64 -5.60 -12.13 0.46
CA LEU A 64 -4.99 -11.04 1.22
C LEU A 64 -4.76 -9.87 0.26
N ILE A 65 -5.51 -8.78 0.45
CA ILE A 65 -5.36 -7.58 -0.38
C ILE A 65 -4.43 -6.56 0.28
N ALA A 66 -4.45 -6.44 1.60
CA ALA A 66 -3.53 -5.55 2.30
C ALA A 66 -3.24 -6.00 3.74
N ARG A 67 -2.07 -5.63 4.27
CA ARG A 67 -1.72 -5.72 5.68
C ARG A 67 -1.45 -4.31 6.19
N VAL A 68 -2.18 -3.90 7.22
CA VAL A 68 -2.12 -2.56 7.79
C VAL A 68 -1.58 -2.64 9.21
N LYS A 69 -0.56 -1.84 9.50
CA LYS A 69 0.00 -1.63 10.84
C LYS A 69 -0.15 -0.16 11.19
N ILE A 70 -0.74 0.13 12.34
CA ILE A 70 -0.81 1.48 12.88
C ILE A 70 -0.04 1.48 14.18
N ALA A 71 0.93 2.36 14.31
CA ALA A 71 1.64 2.62 15.54
C ALA A 71 1.40 4.07 15.97
N LYS A 72 1.15 4.29 17.26
CA LYS A 72 1.25 5.61 17.86
C LYS A 72 2.71 5.96 18.02
N GLU A 73 3.01 7.21 17.73
CA GLU A 73 4.33 7.80 17.85
C GLU A 73 4.18 9.09 18.66
N LEU A 74 5.30 9.64 19.13
CA LEU A 74 5.26 10.95 19.78
C LEU A 74 4.64 11.99 18.82
N ASN A 75 3.60 12.69 19.28
CA ASN A 75 2.85 13.71 18.54
C ASN A 75 2.15 13.23 17.25
N GLY A 76 1.88 11.93 17.11
CA GLY A 76 1.20 11.47 15.91
C GLY A 76 1.05 9.95 15.81
N ILE A 77 0.95 9.49 14.57
CA ILE A 77 0.89 8.07 14.24
C ILE A 77 1.72 7.79 12.99
N LYS A 78 2.11 6.53 12.88
CA LYS A 78 2.66 5.90 11.69
C LYS A 78 1.69 4.82 11.21
N ILE A 79 1.26 4.91 9.95
CA ILE A 79 0.47 3.88 9.28
C ILE A 79 1.34 3.25 8.19
N GLU A 80 1.59 1.96 8.28
CA GLU A 80 2.19 1.16 7.23
C GLU A 80 1.11 0.29 6.60
N SER A 81 0.94 0.37 5.29
CA SER A 81 0.01 -0.45 4.54
C SER A 81 0.72 -1.12 3.39
N THR A 82 0.89 -2.44 3.48
CA THR A 82 1.41 -3.28 2.40
C THR A 82 0.25 -3.85 1.62
N GLY A 83 0.06 -3.41 0.38
CA GLY A 83 -0.90 -3.96 -0.56
C GLY A 83 -0.31 -5.08 -1.40
N TYR A 84 -1.12 -6.09 -1.70
CA TYR A 84 -0.72 -7.30 -2.41
C TYR A 84 -1.51 -7.47 -3.70
N ASN A 85 -0.83 -7.94 -4.74
CA ASN A 85 -1.46 -8.45 -5.97
C ASN A 85 -0.53 -9.45 -6.66
N ASN A 86 -0.98 -10.68 -6.85
CA ASN A 86 -0.16 -11.80 -7.34
C ASN A 86 1.14 -11.94 -6.51
N THR A 87 2.31 -11.83 -7.14
CA THR A 87 3.62 -11.88 -6.50
C THR A 87 4.16 -10.49 -6.13
N ASN A 88 3.38 -9.43 -6.35
CA ASN A 88 3.80 -8.05 -6.11
C ASN A 88 3.27 -7.55 -4.76
N GLU A 89 4.13 -6.82 -4.07
CA GLU A 89 3.79 -6.11 -2.85
C GLU A 89 4.26 -4.65 -2.95
N VAL A 90 3.41 -3.74 -2.48
CA VAL A 90 3.71 -2.31 -2.41
C VAL A 90 3.41 -1.84 -1.00
N THR A 91 4.39 -1.22 -0.33
CA THR A 91 4.19 -0.65 1.00
C THR A 91 4.13 0.86 0.93
N ILE A 92 3.03 1.43 1.45
CA ILE A 92 2.91 2.86 1.71
C ILE A 92 3.14 3.08 3.21
N VAL A 93 4.03 4.00 3.55
CA VAL A 93 4.24 4.46 4.92
C VAL A 93 3.74 5.91 5.01
N LEU A 94 2.75 6.14 5.86
CA LEU A 94 2.15 7.45 6.09
C LEU A 94 2.39 7.88 7.53
N TYR A 95 2.99 9.05 7.71
CA TYR A 95 3.14 9.72 8.99
C TYR A 95 2.13 10.85 9.09
N ARG A 96 1.45 10.97 10.22
CA ARG A 96 0.49 12.05 10.47
C ARG A 96 0.65 12.59 11.88
N SER A 97 0.73 13.92 12.00
CA SER A 97 0.73 14.59 13.30
C SER A 97 -0.67 14.57 13.93
N ALA A 98 -0.72 14.61 15.26
CA ALA A 98 -1.97 14.70 16.01
C ALA A 98 -2.83 15.88 15.56
N ASP A 99 -2.23 17.07 15.40
CA ASP A 99 -2.93 18.27 14.93
C ASP A 99 -3.60 18.07 13.57
N SER A 100 -2.90 17.44 12.63
CA SER A 100 -3.45 17.18 11.29
C SER A 100 -4.60 16.16 11.35
N LEU A 101 -4.49 15.15 12.22
CA LEU A 101 -5.54 14.14 12.39
C LEU A 101 -6.78 14.73 13.05
N ILE A 102 -6.61 15.65 14.01
CA ILE A 102 -7.71 16.40 14.64
C ILE A 102 -8.38 17.31 13.61
N LYS A 103 -7.60 18.08 12.85
CA LYS A 103 -8.09 18.98 11.80
C LYS A 103 -8.93 18.23 10.76
N ASP A 104 -8.48 17.05 10.36
CA ASP A 104 -9.15 16.23 9.35
C ASP A 104 -10.31 15.38 9.94
N GLY A 105 -10.52 15.42 11.26
CA GLY A 105 -11.63 14.73 11.93
C GLY A 105 -11.43 13.24 12.18
N TYR A 106 -10.20 12.72 12.09
CA TYR A 106 -9.90 11.31 12.34
C TYR A 106 -9.81 10.96 13.83
N ILE A 107 -9.43 11.92 14.69
CA ILE A 107 -9.31 11.76 16.15
C ILE A 107 -9.79 13.03 16.88
N LYS A 108 -10.01 12.92 18.19
CA LYS A 108 -10.28 14.04 19.08
C LYS A 108 -9.03 14.50 19.80
N LYS A 109 -9.04 15.75 20.29
CA LYS A 109 -7.99 16.27 21.17
C LYS A 109 -7.90 15.39 22.43
N GLY A 110 -6.67 14.99 22.81
CA GLY A 110 -6.43 14.08 23.92
C GLY A 110 -6.28 12.59 23.56
N ASP A 111 -6.74 12.13 22.38
CA ASP A 111 -6.73 10.70 22.02
C ASP A 111 -5.31 10.09 21.90
N LEU A 112 -4.30 10.94 21.69
CA LEU A 112 -2.90 10.54 21.54
C LEU A 112 -2.00 11.01 22.69
N GLU A 113 -2.52 11.74 23.67
CA GLU A 113 -1.73 12.34 24.77
C GLU A 113 -1.38 11.32 25.88
N THR A 114 -2.00 10.13 25.87
CA THR A 114 -1.85 9.13 26.96
C THR A 114 -0.68 8.15 26.77
N TYR A 115 0.23 8.38 25.82
CA TYR A 115 1.42 7.54 25.67
C TYR A 115 2.64 8.25 26.27
N SER A 116 2.72 8.21 27.60
CA SER A 116 4.00 8.24 28.31
C SER A 116 4.59 6.83 28.30
N GLU A 117 5.91 6.71 28.12
CA GLU A 117 6.68 5.46 28.07
C GLU A 117 6.73 4.71 29.42
N GLU A 118 5.58 4.47 30.05
CA GLU A 118 5.44 3.66 31.26
C GLU A 118 4.41 2.55 31.00
N ASP A 119 4.82 1.50 30.27
CA ASP A 119 4.30 0.13 30.33
C ASP A 119 5.19 -0.83 29.52
#